data_AF-A0A356AVZ7-F1
#
_entry.id   AF-A0A356AVZ7-F1
#
_cell.length_a   1.000
_cell.length_b   1.000
_cell.length_c   1.000
_cell.angle_alpha   90.00
_cell.angle_beta   90.00
_cell.angle_gamma   90.00
#
_symmetry.space_group_name_H-M   'P 1'
#
loop_
_entity.id
_entity.type
_entity.pdbx_description
1 polymer ?
#
loop_
_entity_poly.entity_id
_entity_poly.type
_entity_poly.pdbx_seq_one_letter_code
_entity_poly.pdbx_strand_id
1 'polypeptide(L)'
;MSDIVLELIRTGFKNVVIFLAHGGTDNRVALEGSLKMILKRDPKMRKISISLVSSKDVSKLCRDYFDMEPEHDYHAGLVETSQIMYLRPELVKPDQLEMDDDYTSGMIRRDPDYYAKSEKVIDHDLVIPYSFQRKEVRIGVMGFPDQASAEQG
;
A
#
# COMPACT_ATOMS: atom_id res chain seq x y z
N MET A 1 -14.27 -2.42 -6.46
CA MET A 1 -13.85 -3.73 -5.90
C MET A 1 -15.04 -4.53 -5.37
N SER A 2 -15.91 -3.95 -4.54
CA SER A 2 -17.04 -4.67 -3.92
C SER A 2 -17.97 -5.39 -4.92
N ASP A 3 -18.30 -4.74 -6.04
CA ASP A 3 -19.15 -5.36 -7.07
C ASP A 3 -18.48 -6.58 -7.72
N ILE A 4 -17.17 -6.51 -7.99
CA ILE A 4 -16.42 -7.65 -8.54
C ILE A 4 -16.49 -8.84 -7.59
N VAL A 5 -16.27 -8.60 -6.29
CA VAL A 5 -16.33 -9.65 -5.26
C VAL A 5 -17.74 -10.23 -5.16
N LEU A 6 -18.77 -9.38 -5.18
CA LEU A 6 -20.16 -9.82 -5.16
C LEU A 6 -20.51 -10.67 -6.38
N GLU A 7 -20.04 -10.28 -7.57
CA GLU A 7 -20.27 -11.03 -8.80
C GLU A 7 -19.55 -12.38 -8.79
N LEU A 8 -18.31 -12.45 -8.30
CA LEU A 8 -17.62 -13.73 -8.11
C LEU A 8 -18.41 -14.64 -7.16
N ILE A 9 -18.88 -14.12 -6.03
CA ILE A 9 -19.70 -14.87 -5.08
C ILE A 9 -21.00 -15.34 -5.75
N ARG A 10 -21.64 -14.48 -6.55
CA ARG A 10 -22.89 -14.78 -7.27
C ARG A 10 -22.70 -15.90 -8.30
N THR A 11 -21.54 -15.96 -8.96
CA THR A 11 -21.17 -17.05 -9.87
C THR A 11 -20.85 -18.37 -9.14
N GLY A 12 -20.68 -18.33 -7.81
CA GLY A 12 -20.51 -19.52 -6.98
C GLY A 12 -19.12 -19.67 -6.36
N PHE A 13 -18.23 -18.69 -6.52
CA PHE A 13 -16.95 -18.67 -5.82
C PHE A 13 -17.17 -18.49 -4.32
N LYS A 14 -16.55 -19.37 -3.51
CA LYS A 14 -16.65 -19.34 -2.04
C LYS A 14 -15.44 -18.73 -1.36
N ASN A 15 -14.30 -18.73 -2.04
CA ASN A 15 -13.04 -18.21 -1.53
C ASN A 15 -12.54 -17.18 -2.54
N VAL A 16 -12.43 -15.93 -2.12
CA VAL A 16 -11.91 -14.83 -2.93
C VAL A 16 -10.65 -14.32 -2.26
N VAL A 17 -9.53 -14.40 -2.96
CA VAL A 17 -8.24 -13.86 -2.48
C VAL A 17 -7.97 -12.58 -3.27
N ILE A 18 -7.76 -11.49 -2.53
CA ILE A 18 -7.42 -10.18 -3.09
C ILE A 18 -5.98 -9.90 -2.70
N PHE A 19 -5.10 -9.87 -3.69
CA PHE A 19 -3.72 -9.45 -3.51
C PHE A 19 -3.61 -7.93 -3.65
N LEU A 20 -3.26 -7.28 -2.55
CA LEU A 20 -3.11 -5.84 -2.44
C LEU A 20 -1.68 -5.44 -2.79
N ALA A 21 -1.49 -4.96 -4.01
CA ALA A 21 -0.21 -4.45 -4.49
C ALA A 21 0.04 -2.99 -4.08
N HIS A 22 -0.98 -2.27 -3.61
CA HIS A 22 -0.85 -0.88 -3.14
C HIS A 22 -1.29 -0.78 -1.68
N GLY A 23 -0.30 -0.66 -0.78
CA GLY A 23 -0.44 -0.86 0.66
C GLY A 23 -0.88 0.36 1.49
N GLY A 24 -1.22 1.50 0.87
CA GLY A 24 -1.57 2.73 1.60
C GLY A 24 -2.67 2.51 2.64
N THR A 25 -2.52 3.12 3.81
CA THR A 25 -3.41 2.95 4.98
C THR A 25 -4.87 3.16 4.61
N ASP A 26 -5.19 4.27 3.94
CA ASP A 26 -6.55 4.60 3.51
C ASP A 26 -7.15 3.56 2.55
N ASN A 27 -6.34 3.09 1.59
CA ASN A 27 -6.78 2.07 0.63
C ASN A 27 -7.14 0.76 1.36
N ARG A 28 -6.27 0.33 2.28
CA ARG A 28 -6.51 -0.88 3.08
C ARG A 28 -7.76 -0.74 3.95
N VAL A 29 -7.90 0.38 4.67
CA VAL A 29 -9.04 0.64 5.56
C VAL A 29 -10.35 0.68 4.78
N ALA A 30 -10.39 1.44 3.67
CA ALA A 30 -11.58 1.56 2.83
C ALA A 30 -11.97 0.20 2.23
N LEU A 31 -11.00 -0.54 1.72
CA LEU A 31 -11.24 -1.85 1.13
C LEU A 31 -11.75 -2.84 2.19
N GLU A 32 -11.06 -2.98 3.32
CA GLU A 32 -11.47 -3.88 4.40
C GLU A 32 -12.88 -3.54 4.92
N GLY A 33 -13.20 -2.26 5.09
CA GLY A 33 -14.53 -1.80 5.46
C GLY A 33 -15.60 -2.23 4.45
N SER A 34 -15.33 -2.03 3.15
CA SER A 34 -16.26 -2.43 2.09
C SER A 34 -16.48 -3.95 2.02
N LEU A 35 -15.43 -4.76 2.22
CA LEU A 35 -15.51 -6.22 2.21
C LEU A 35 -16.27 -6.74 3.44
N LYS A 36 -16.08 -6.12 4.62
CA LYS A 36 -16.88 -6.40 5.81
C LYS A 36 -18.37 -6.13 5.58
N MET A 37 -18.73 -5.08 4.83
CA MET A 37 -20.12 -4.81 4.48
C MET A 37 -20.73 -5.90 3.58
N ILE A 38 -19.96 -6.43 2.62
CA ILE A 38 -20.40 -7.56 1.79
C ILE A 38 -20.74 -8.78 2.65
N LEU A 39 -19.84 -9.15 3.57
CA LEU A 39 -20.03 -10.32 4.43
C LEU A 39 -21.19 -10.17 5.42
N LYS A 40 -21.61 -8.95 5.75
CA LYS A 40 -22.76 -8.66 6.62
C LYS A 40 -24.11 -8.69 5.90
N ARG A 41 -24.13 -8.71 4.56
CA ARG A 41 -25.33 -8.44 3.76
C ARG A 41 -26.40 -9.54 3.84
N ASP A 42 -26.01 -10.81 3.90
CA ASP A 42 -26.93 -11.95 3.88
C ASP A 42 -26.36 -13.11 4.73
N PRO A 43 -27.19 -13.86 5.49
CA PRO A 43 -26.75 -15.03 6.24
C PRO A 43 -25.96 -16.08 5.43
N LYS A 44 -26.20 -16.20 4.12
CA LYS A 44 -25.46 -17.09 3.20
C LYS A 44 -23.97 -16.72 3.10
N MET A 45 -23.61 -15.46 3.39
CA MET A 45 -22.22 -15.00 3.38
C MET A 45 -21.35 -15.65 4.45
N ARG A 46 -21.94 -16.31 5.45
CA ARG A 46 -21.20 -17.09 6.46
C ARG A 46 -20.35 -18.22 5.87
N LYS A 47 -20.65 -18.65 4.64
CA LYS A 47 -19.90 -19.70 3.93
C LYS A 47 -18.86 -19.14 2.94
N ILE A 48 -18.71 -17.82 2.89
CA ILE A 48 -17.79 -17.12 2.00
C ILE A 48 -16.57 -16.68 2.79
N SER A 49 -15.39 -16.95 2.25
CA SER A 49 -14.12 -16.43 2.73
C SER A 49 -13.60 -15.37 1.76
N ILE A 50 -13.22 -14.21 2.31
CA ILE A 50 -12.52 -13.16 1.57
C ILE A 50 -11.21 -12.90 2.30
N SER A 51 -10.09 -13.16 1.63
CA SER A 51 -8.75 -12.91 2.17
C SER A 51 -8.16 -11.69 1.49
N LEU A 52 -7.77 -10.69 2.27
CA LEU A 52 -6.99 -9.55 1.80
C LEU A 52 -5.52 -9.77 2.20
N VAL A 53 -4.67 -10.03 1.21
CA VAL A 53 -3.25 -10.37 1.40
C VAL A 53 -2.37 -9.38 0.64
N SER A 54 -1.11 -9.23 1.06
CA SER A 54 -0.12 -8.35 0.44
C SER A 54 1.22 -9.07 0.30
N SER A 55 2.20 -8.43 -0.34
CA SER A 55 3.59 -8.95 -0.43
C SER A 55 4.19 -9.22 0.94
N LYS A 56 3.89 -8.37 1.93
CA LYS A 56 4.26 -8.56 3.34
C LYS A 56 3.69 -9.87 3.92
N ASP A 57 2.49 -10.28 3.56
CA ASP A 57 1.91 -11.50 4.14
C ASP A 57 2.58 -12.79 3.62
N VAL A 58 3.12 -12.76 2.40
CA VAL A 58 3.55 -13.98 1.68
C VAL A 58 5.06 -14.07 1.46
N SER A 59 5.82 -12.96 1.54
CA SER A 59 7.27 -12.95 1.33
C SER A 59 8.00 -12.55 2.61
N LYS A 60 8.97 -13.40 3.03
CA LYS A 60 9.82 -13.09 4.19
C LYS A 60 10.67 -11.84 3.91
N LEU A 61 11.26 -11.75 2.72
CA LEU A 61 12.07 -10.60 2.33
C LEU A 61 11.27 -9.30 2.45
N CYS A 62 10.05 -9.28 1.89
CA CYS A 62 9.18 -8.12 1.98
C CYS A 62 8.86 -7.79 3.45
N ARG A 63 8.52 -8.78 4.29
CA ARG A 63 8.30 -8.53 5.73
C ARG A 63 9.50 -7.89 6.40
N ASP A 64 10.68 -8.48 6.21
CA ASP A 64 11.89 -8.03 6.89
C ASP A 64 12.16 -6.54 6.58
N TYR A 65 11.93 -6.10 5.34
CA TYR A 65 12.10 -4.69 4.92
C TYR A 65 10.91 -3.77 5.25
N PHE A 66 9.68 -4.29 5.34
CA PHE A 66 8.54 -3.50 5.83
C PHE A 66 8.53 -3.35 7.36
N ASP A 67 9.18 -4.27 8.10
CA ASP A 67 9.20 -4.32 9.57
C ASP A 67 10.57 -3.95 10.18
N MET A 68 11.57 -3.60 9.36
CA MET A 68 12.87 -3.13 9.86
C MET A 68 12.73 -1.80 10.60
N GLU A 69 13.60 -1.53 11.57
CA GLU A 69 13.54 -0.34 12.41
C GLU A 69 14.88 0.42 12.36
N PRO A 70 14.89 1.76 12.51
CA PRO A 70 13.74 2.63 12.76
C PRO A 70 13.02 3.12 11.49
N GLU A 71 13.59 2.86 10.32
CA GLU A 71 13.05 3.26 9.01
C GLU A 71 12.65 2.03 8.23
N HIS A 72 11.61 2.13 7.42
CA HIS A 72 11.01 1.02 6.69
C HIS A 72 11.08 1.25 5.17
N ASP A 73 10.88 0.18 4.40
CA ASP A 73 10.86 0.19 2.93
C ASP A 73 9.41 0.18 2.40
N TYR A 74 8.74 1.34 2.40
CA TYR A 74 7.29 1.44 2.12
C TYR A 74 6.94 1.60 0.64
N HIS A 75 7.63 2.48 -0.08
CA HIS A 75 7.24 2.85 -1.45
C HIS A 75 8.45 3.24 -2.30
N ALA A 76 8.48 2.76 -3.55
CA ALA A 76 9.58 2.91 -4.49
C ALA A 76 10.93 2.55 -3.86
N GLY A 77 10.90 1.60 -2.92
CA GLY A 77 12.02 1.17 -2.12
C GLY A 77 12.81 0.03 -2.75
N LEU A 78 13.61 -0.65 -1.94
CA LEU A 78 14.38 -1.83 -2.34
C LEU A 78 13.44 -2.90 -2.90
N VAL A 79 12.36 -3.22 -2.20
CA VAL A 79 11.49 -4.37 -2.54
C VAL A 79 10.76 -4.14 -3.86
N GLU A 80 10.11 -2.99 -4.03
CA GLU A 80 9.37 -2.67 -5.26
C GLU A 80 10.34 -2.52 -6.45
N THR A 81 11.46 -1.84 -6.24
CA THR A 81 12.45 -1.62 -7.31
C THR A 81 13.09 -2.94 -7.76
N SER A 82 13.47 -3.82 -6.82
CA SER A 82 14.05 -5.13 -7.13
C SER A 82 13.12 -6.00 -7.99
N GLN A 83 11.82 -6.02 -7.67
CA GLN A 83 10.82 -6.74 -8.46
C GLN A 83 10.73 -6.22 -9.90
N ILE A 84 10.78 -4.89 -10.09
CA ILE A 84 10.77 -4.31 -11.44
C ILE A 84 12.10 -4.58 -12.16
N MET A 85 13.24 -4.53 -11.47
CA MET A 85 14.54 -4.92 -12.05
C MET A 85 14.55 -6.36 -12.54
N TYR A 86 13.88 -7.28 -11.83
CA TYR A 86 13.74 -8.67 -12.25
C TYR A 86 12.76 -8.81 -13.44
N LEU A 87 11.56 -8.24 -13.31
CA LEU A 87 10.47 -8.47 -14.27
C LEU A 87 10.63 -7.68 -15.55
N ARG A 88 11.01 -6.40 -15.44
CA ARG A 88 11.00 -5.37 -16.50
C ARG A 88 12.14 -4.36 -16.28
N PRO A 89 13.41 -4.79 -16.32
CA PRO A 89 14.57 -3.95 -15.97
C PRO A 89 14.64 -2.65 -16.78
N GLU A 90 14.13 -2.63 -18.00
CA GLU A 90 14.12 -1.46 -18.86
C GLU A 90 13.28 -0.29 -18.31
N LEU A 91 12.39 -0.55 -17.35
CA LEU A 91 11.56 0.46 -16.69
C LEU A 91 12.27 1.14 -15.53
N VAL A 92 13.36 0.58 -15.00
CA VAL A 92 14.16 1.20 -13.94
C VAL A 92 15.18 2.13 -14.57
N LYS A 93 15.20 3.40 -14.13
CA LYS A 93 16.10 4.46 -14.64
C LYS A 93 17.10 4.85 -13.56
N PRO A 94 18.19 4.08 -13.35
CA PRO A 94 19.12 4.31 -12.25
C PRO A 94 19.85 5.66 -12.36
N ASP A 95 20.00 6.17 -13.58
CA ASP A 95 20.56 7.50 -13.88
C ASP A 95 19.63 8.66 -13.50
N GLN A 96 18.38 8.36 -13.15
CA GLN A 96 17.35 9.33 -12.75
C GLN A 96 16.90 9.10 -11.30
N LEU A 97 17.69 8.37 -10.51
CA LEU A 97 17.36 8.16 -9.11
C LEU A 97 17.46 9.48 -8.34
N GLU A 98 16.32 9.91 -7.80
CA GLU A 98 16.21 11.06 -6.93
C GLU A 98 15.48 10.66 -5.64
N MET A 99 15.76 11.37 -4.56
CA MET A 99 15.06 11.25 -3.28
C MET A 99 14.76 12.64 -2.74
N ASP A 100 13.79 12.74 -1.83
CA ASP A 100 13.62 13.95 -1.03
C ASP A 100 14.83 14.18 -0.13
N ASP A 101 14.95 15.38 0.45
CA ASP A 101 16.02 15.68 1.41
C ASP A 101 16.05 14.68 2.58
N ASP A 102 17.21 14.53 3.22
CA ASP A 102 17.44 13.51 4.26
C ASP A 102 16.40 13.55 5.39
N TYR A 103 15.94 14.75 5.77
CA TYR A 103 14.94 14.89 6.82
C TYR A 103 13.58 14.37 6.33
N THR A 104 13.12 14.85 5.18
CA THR A 104 11.82 14.47 4.60
C THR A 104 11.78 12.96 4.29
N SER A 105 12.82 12.43 3.65
CA SER A 105 12.97 10.99 3.37
C SER A 105 12.94 10.17 4.67
N GLY A 106 13.65 10.62 5.70
CA GLY A 106 13.63 9.95 7.01
C GLY A 106 12.26 10.00 7.70
N MET A 107 11.46 11.05 7.50
CA MET A 107 10.11 11.13 8.06
C MET A 107 9.14 10.15 7.38
N ILE A 108 9.11 10.13 6.05
CA ILE A 108 8.20 9.23 5.29
C ILE A 108 8.60 7.76 5.37
N ARG A 109 9.87 7.44 5.67
CA ARG A 109 10.32 6.07 5.98
C ARG A 109 9.95 5.61 7.39
N ARG A 110 9.70 6.53 8.34
CA ARG A 110 9.26 6.20 9.71
C ARG A 110 7.75 6.15 9.84
N ASP A 111 7.07 7.02 9.10
CA ASP A 111 5.62 7.13 9.07
C ASP A 111 5.17 7.28 7.61
N PRO A 112 4.61 6.22 6.99
CA PRO A 112 4.22 6.25 5.59
C PRO A 112 3.03 7.19 5.35
N ASP A 113 2.31 7.63 6.39
CA ASP A 113 1.21 8.58 6.28
C ASP A 113 1.68 10.03 6.46
N TYR A 114 2.97 10.25 6.82
CA TYR A 114 3.54 11.60 6.97
C TYR A 114 3.42 12.41 5.69
N TYR A 115 3.50 11.78 4.50
CA TYR A 115 3.41 12.49 3.22
C TYR A 115 2.12 13.30 3.05
N ALA A 116 1.05 12.92 3.75
CA ALA A 116 -0.24 13.56 3.68
C ALA A 116 -0.43 14.55 4.84
N LYS A 117 -1.18 15.62 4.55
CA LYS A 117 -1.74 16.54 5.53
C LYS A 117 -3.24 16.58 5.34
N SER A 118 -3.98 16.67 6.44
CA SER A 118 -5.43 16.75 6.46
C SER A 118 -5.86 18.08 7.08
N GLU A 119 -6.80 18.79 6.45
CA GLU A 119 -7.35 20.04 6.96
C GLU A 119 -8.87 20.07 6.81
N LYS A 120 -9.57 20.68 7.78
CA LYS A 120 -11.02 20.93 7.69
C LYS A 120 -11.25 22.40 7.36
N VAL A 121 -12.23 22.66 6.50
CA VAL A 121 -12.67 24.04 6.20
C VAL A 121 -13.28 24.71 7.44
N ILE A 122 -13.94 23.91 8.29
CA ILE A 122 -14.53 24.34 9.55
C ILE A 122 -14.22 23.27 10.59
N ASP A 123 -13.83 23.70 11.80
CA ASP A 123 -13.58 22.81 12.92
C ASP A 123 -14.90 22.25 13.48
N HIS A 124 -15.38 21.18 12.87
CA HIS A 124 -16.62 20.50 13.22
C HIS A 124 -16.53 18.99 12.92
N ASP A 125 -17.12 18.16 13.79
CA ASP A 125 -17.00 16.69 13.69
C ASP A 125 -17.65 16.10 12.44
N LEU A 126 -18.75 16.70 11.96
CA LEU A 126 -19.43 16.29 10.73
C LEU A 126 -18.69 16.67 9.43
N VAL A 127 -17.63 17.49 9.51
CA VAL A 127 -16.88 17.90 8.33
C VAL A 127 -15.76 16.89 8.08
N ILE A 128 -15.80 16.24 6.92
CA ILE A 128 -14.74 15.34 6.47
C ILE A 128 -13.52 16.17 6.09
N PRO A 129 -12.32 15.84 6.58
CA PRO A 129 -11.11 16.57 6.23
C PRO A 129 -10.75 16.39 4.76
N TYR A 130 -10.16 17.42 4.17
CA TYR A 130 -9.51 17.37 2.87
C TYR A 130 -8.03 17.00 3.07
N SER A 131 -7.63 15.87 2.48
CA SER A 131 -6.26 15.37 2.52
C SER A 131 -5.50 15.76 1.27
N PHE A 132 -4.25 16.20 1.42
CA PHE A 132 -3.36 16.58 0.33
C PHE A 132 -1.90 16.30 0.66
N GLN A 133 -1.06 16.20 -0.36
CA GLN A 133 0.37 15.96 -0.18
C GLN A 133 1.08 17.18 0.39
N ARG A 134 1.97 16.94 1.35
CA ARG A 134 2.90 17.92 1.91
C ARG A 134 3.83 18.48 0.83
N LYS A 135 4.13 19.78 0.88
CA LYS A 135 4.94 20.45 -0.15
C LYS A 135 6.43 20.10 -0.07
N GLU A 136 6.87 19.68 1.12
CA GLU A 136 8.21 19.18 1.39
C GLU A 136 8.46 17.81 0.74
N VAL A 137 7.43 16.96 0.61
CA VAL A 137 7.53 15.70 -0.13
C VAL A 137 7.35 15.99 -1.62
N ARG A 138 8.45 15.97 -2.37
CA ARG A 138 8.49 16.26 -3.81
C ARG A 138 8.67 15.00 -4.65
N ILE A 139 9.52 14.08 -4.20
CA ILE A 139 9.85 12.85 -4.92
C ILE A 139 8.99 11.68 -4.43
N GLY A 140 8.85 11.50 -3.11
CA GLY A 140 7.96 10.50 -2.51
C GLY A 140 8.52 9.08 -2.44
N VAL A 141 9.83 8.88 -2.61
CA VAL A 141 10.49 7.59 -2.35
C VAL A 141 10.56 7.35 -0.84
N MET A 142 9.92 6.28 -0.38
CA MET A 142 9.79 5.91 1.04
C MET A 142 10.56 4.62 1.35
N GLY A 143 11.78 4.48 0.83
CA GLY A 143 12.58 3.27 1.01
C GLY A 143 14.00 3.41 0.50
N PHE A 144 14.62 2.29 0.11
CA PHE A 144 16.05 2.19 -0.24
C PHE A 144 16.28 1.63 -1.67
N PRO A 145 15.80 2.32 -2.72
CA PRO A 145 15.93 1.83 -4.11
C PRO A 145 17.38 1.71 -4.61
N ASP A 146 18.32 2.45 -4.01
CA ASP A 146 19.75 2.38 -4.29
C ASP A 146 20.39 1.04 -3.91
N GLN A 147 19.71 0.27 -3.07
CA GLN A 147 20.13 -1.07 -2.62
C GLN A 147 19.42 -2.21 -3.37
N ALA A 148 18.56 -1.88 -4.34
CA ALA A 148 17.78 -2.87 -5.09
C ALA A 148 18.65 -3.66 -6.09
N SER A 149 18.28 -4.92 -6.32
CA SER A 149 18.90 -5.77 -7.33
C SER A 149 17.89 -6.71 -7.99
N ALA A 150 18.17 -7.17 -9.22
CA ALA A 150 17.30 -8.11 -9.91
C ALA A 150 17.23 -9.48 -9.23
N GLU A 151 18.28 -9.88 -8.51
CA GLU A 151 18.34 -11.16 -7.77
C GLU A 151 17.43 -11.17 -6.54
N GLN A 152 17.12 -9.99 -6.00
CA GLN A 152 16.19 -9.83 -4.87
C GLN A 152 14.71 -9.80 -5.32
N GLY A 153 14.46 -9.62 -6.62
CA GLY A 153 13.13 -9.47 -7.22
C GLY A 153 12.37 -10.75 -7.51
#